data_AF-A0A2S8UC97-F1
#
_entry.id   AF-A0A2S8UC97-F1
#
_cell.length_a   1.000
_cell.length_b   1.000
_cell.length_c   1.000
_cell.angle_alpha   90.00
_cell.angle_beta   90.00
_cell.angle_gamma   90.00
#
_symmetry.space_group_name_H-M   'P 1'
#
loop_
_entity.id
_entity.type
_entity.pdbx_description
1 polymer ?
#
loop_
_entity_poly.entity_id
_entity_poly.type
_entity_poly.pdbx_seq_one_letter_code
_entity_poly.pdbx_strand_id
1 'polypeptide(L)'
;MDNNTINESVEEGDKKRVRSSKRFTNWKLIAAGGGIIVLLIGGMSYYQATHFNSNVTINDTKVGGLSADQAIQKLKTSGLENKVYVGQQQILDEKDTQMELTEKDLPKVKKLLKSQWTFFPSSKEKNYSLLPEKANQYRSETMKKLLEEKLLSMNKDLKAPQDAMAKLEQGKVIISKSVEGKQYDVTSLLKDYDKQKYKSEIHLKSA
;
A
#
# COMPACT_ATOMS: atom_id res chain seq x y z
N MET A 1 57.79 -70.96 3.89
CA MET A 1 57.53 -70.10 5.05
C MET A 1 58.48 -68.92 4.97
N ASP A 2 57.94 -67.73 5.26
CA ASP A 2 58.59 -66.50 5.71
C ASP A 2 59.12 -65.46 4.69
N ASN A 3 58.17 -64.64 4.21
CA ASN A 3 58.07 -63.16 4.27
C ASN A 3 59.34 -62.27 4.33
N ASN A 4 59.45 -61.32 3.37
CA ASN A 4 59.22 -59.85 3.51
C ASN A 4 60.29 -58.94 2.84
N THR A 5 59.85 -57.72 2.44
CA THR A 5 60.60 -56.47 2.10
C THR A 5 60.95 -56.21 0.62
N ILE A 6 60.91 -55.00 0.04
CA ILE A 6 59.82 -54.01 -0.08
C ILE A 6 59.91 -53.14 -1.35
N ASN A 7 60.92 -53.13 -2.22
CA ASN A 7 61.31 -51.83 -2.81
C ASN A 7 60.45 -51.29 -3.98
N GLU A 8 59.96 -50.07 -3.76
CA GLU A 8 59.34 -49.07 -4.63
C GLU A 8 60.20 -48.66 -5.85
N SER A 9 59.57 -48.48 -7.01
CA SER A 9 60.00 -47.46 -7.99
C SER A 9 58.84 -47.04 -8.89
N VAL A 10 58.46 -45.78 -8.70
CA VAL A 10 57.58 -44.92 -9.48
C VAL A 10 58.17 -44.67 -10.87
N GLU A 11 57.34 -44.71 -11.91
CA GLU A 11 57.25 -43.69 -12.98
C GLU A 11 56.14 -44.06 -13.97
N GLU A 12 55.08 -43.24 -13.98
CA GLU A 12 54.66 -42.43 -15.14
C GLU A 12 54.05 -43.25 -16.30
N GLY A 13 52.83 -43.01 -16.74
CA GLY A 13 52.09 -41.76 -16.71
C GLY A 13 51.44 -41.59 -18.06
N ASP A 14 50.45 -42.44 -18.39
CA ASP A 14 49.71 -42.29 -19.64
C ASP A 14 48.19 -42.32 -19.39
N LYS A 15 47.72 -41.26 -18.75
CA LYS A 15 46.27 -40.96 -18.66
C LYS A 15 45.80 -40.54 -20.04
N LYS A 16 45.47 -41.53 -20.88
CA LYS A 16 44.69 -41.34 -22.10
C LYS A 16 43.39 -40.60 -21.73
N ARG A 17 43.34 -39.30 -22.03
CA ARG A 17 42.14 -38.46 -21.93
C ARG A 17 41.09 -39.01 -22.90
N VAL A 18 40.24 -39.91 -22.42
CA VAL A 18 38.98 -40.24 -23.09
C VAL A 18 38.09 -39.00 -22.97
N ARG A 19 38.05 -38.19 -24.03
CA ARG A 19 37.07 -37.12 -24.21
C ARG A 19 35.68 -37.75 -24.17
N SER A 20 35.03 -37.74 -23.00
CA SER A 20 33.65 -38.19 -22.92
C SER A 20 32.74 -37.16 -23.60
N SER A 21 32.11 -37.58 -24.68
CA SER A 21 31.12 -36.83 -25.48
C SER A 21 29.88 -36.41 -24.68
N LYS A 22 29.73 -36.86 -23.42
CA LYS A 22 28.63 -36.51 -22.50
C LYS A 22 28.57 -35.02 -22.14
N ARG A 23 29.68 -34.27 -22.23
CA ARG A 23 29.71 -32.82 -21.95
C ARG A 23 28.91 -31.99 -22.97
N PHE A 24 28.92 -32.39 -24.25
CA PHE A 24 28.23 -31.66 -25.32
C PHE A 24 26.72 -31.94 -25.37
N THR A 25 26.30 -33.17 -25.07
CA THR A 25 24.86 -33.52 -24.98
C THR A 25 24.19 -32.85 -23.79
N ASN A 26 24.88 -32.74 -22.65
CA ASN A 26 24.35 -32.02 -21.48
C ASN A 26 24.32 -30.50 -21.71
N TRP A 27 25.25 -29.93 -22.49
CA TRP A 27 25.21 -28.50 -22.86
C TRP A 27 23.96 -28.15 -23.66
N LYS A 28 23.52 -29.00 -24.60
CA LYS A 28 22.28 -28.76 -25.35
C LYS A 28 21.04 -28.75 -24.45
N LEU A 29 20.99 -29.64 -23.45
CA LEU A 29 19.91 -29.66 -22.45
C LEU A 29 19.96 -28.47 -21.50
N ILE A 30 21.15 -28.05 -21.06
CA ILE A 30 21.36 -26.85 -20.23
C ILE A 30 20.98 -25.59 -21.01
N ALA A 31 21.37 -25.50 -22.29
CA ALA A 31 21.02 -24.38 -23.16
C ALA A 31 19.51 -24.34 -23.47
N ALA A 32 18.89 -25.50 -23.74
CA ALA A 32 17.44 -25.59 -23.95
C ALA A 32 16.66 -25.24 -22.66
N GLY A 33 17.08 -25.76 -21.51
CA GLY A 33 16.48 -25.42 -20.21
C GLY A 33 16.66 -23.95 -19.85
N GLY A 34 17.84 -23.38 -20.07
CA GLY A 34 18.12 -21.96 -19.87
C GLY A 34 17.26 -21.06 -20.78
N GLY A 35 17.08 -21.44 -22.05
CA GLY A 35 16.22 -20.73 -22.99
C GLY A 35 14.76 -20.66 -22.54
N ILE A 36 14.20 -21.76 -22.02
CA ILE A 36 12.83 -21.80 -21.47
C ILE A 36 12.70 -20.87 -20.26
N ILE A 37 13.68 -20.87 -19.35
CA ILE A 37 13.66 -20.00 -18.17
C ILE A 37 13.71 -18.52 -18.59
N VAL A 38 14.54 -18.15 -19.56
CA VAL A 38 14.61 -16.78 -20.08
C VAL A 38 13.28 -16.34 -20.69
N LEU A 39 12.61 -17.21 -21.45
CA LEU A 39 11.28 -16.93 -22.02
C LEU A 39 10.22 -16.74 -20.93
N LEU A 40 10.20 -17.58 -19.90
CA LEU A 40 9.26 -17.45 -18.78
C LEU A 40 9.48 -16.15 -18.00
N ILE A 41 10.75 -15.79 -17.71
CA ILE A 41 11.09 -14.54 -17.03
C ILE A 41 10.73 -13.33 -17.91
N GLY A 42 11.02 -13.38 -19.21
CA GLY A 42 10.66 -12.33 -20.15
C GLY A 42 9.15 -12.11 -20.23
N GLY A 43 8.38 -13.19 -20.33
CA GLY A 43 6.91 -13.15 -20.32
C GLY A 43 6.34 -12.56 -19.02
N MET A 44 6.85 -12.99 -17.87
CA MET A 44 6.45 -12.44 -16.56
C MET A 44 6.80 -10.94 -16.43
N SER A 45 7.98 -10.53 -16.88
CA SER A 45 8.40 -9.14 -16.86
C SER A 45 7.55 -8.26 -17.78
N TYR A 46 7.18 -8.76 -18.96
CA TYR A 46 6.29 -8.05 -19.89
C TYR A 46 4.88 -7.88 -19.31
N TYR A 47 4.34 -8.94 -18.69
CA TYR A 47 3.04 -8.88 -18.02
C TYR A 47 3.03 -7.84 -16.89
N GLN A 48 4.06 -7.82 -16.03
CA GLN A 48 4.17 -6.83 -14.96
C GLN A 48 4.40 -5.40 -15.45
N ALA A 49 4.99 -5.21 -16.63
CA ALA A 49 5.14 -3.88 -17.24
C ALA A 49 3.81 -3.29 -17.73
N THR A 50 2.76 -4.12 -17.86
CA THR A 50 1.49 -3.74 -18.50
C THR A 50 0.29 -3.84 -17.55
N HIS A 51 0.41 -4.53 -16.42
CA HIS A 51 -0.69 -4.77 -15.48
C HIS A 51 -0.34 -4.37 -14.04
N PHE A 52 -1.37 -4.05 -13.25
CA PHE A 52 -1.22 -3.86 -11.81
C PHE A 52 -0.91 -5.16 -11.07
N ASN A 53 -0.07 -5.07 -10.03
CA ASN A 53 0.19 -6.17 -9.11
C ASN A 53 -1.13 -6.60 -8.42
N SER A 54 -1.25 -7.87 -8.04
CA SER A 54 -2.55 -8.51 -7.73
C SER A 54 -3.33 -7.85 -6.59
N ASN A 55 -2.62 -7.30 -5.60
CA ASN A 55 -3.19 -6.71 -4.39
C ASN A 55 -3.09 -5.18 -4.38
N VAL A 56 -3.15 -4.57 -5.56
CA VAL A 56 -3.15 -3.11 -5.71
C VAL A 56 -4.56 -2.56 -5.79
N THR A 57 -4.80 -1.51 -5.00
CA THR A 57 -6.01 -0.70 -5.01
C THR A 57 -5.66 0.74 -5.37
N ILE A 58 -6.62 1.46 -5.99
CA ILE A 58 -6.60 2.91 -6.15
C ILE A 58 -7.86 3.42 -5.49
N ASN A 59 -7.76 4.30 -4.50
CA ASN A 59 -8.89 4.80 -3.71
C ASN A 59 -9.76 3.66 -3.18
N ASP A 60 -9.13 2.63 -2.61
CA ASP A 60 -9.77 1.40 -2.13
C ASP A 60 -10.48 0.54 -3.20
N THR A 61 -10.49 0.97 -4.46
CA THR A 61 -11.00 0.18 -5.59
C THR A 61 -9.94 -0.79 -6.09
N LYS A 62 -10.24 -2.09 -6.09
CA LYS A 62 -9.31 -3.14 -6.57
C LYS A 62 -9.03 -2.99 -8.06
N VAL A 63 -7.76 -2.74 -8.40
CA VAL A 63 -7.27 -2.63 -9.80
C VAL A 63 -6.20 -3.65 -10.14
N GLY A 64 -5.80 -4.50 -9.19
CA GLY A 64 -4.82 -5.55 -9.43
C GLY A 64 -5.19 -6.47 -10.60
N GLY A 65 -4.20 -6.80 -11.43
CA GLY A 65 -4.37 -7.57 -12.66
C GLY A 65 -4.94 -6.79 -13.84
N LEU A 66 -5.29 -5.51 -13.70
CA LEU A 66 -5.80 -4.67 -14.78
C LEU A 66 -4.67 -3.89 -15.47
N SER A 67 -4.84 -3.57 -16.75
CA SER A 67 -4.04 -2.55 -17.42
C SER A 67 -4.44 -1.15 -16.97
N ALA A 68 -3.64 -0.12 -17.31
CA ALA A 68 -4.01 1.26 -17.00
C ALA A 68 -5.33 1.69 -17.66
N ASP A 69 -5.59 1.22 -18.89
CA ASP A 69 -6.81 1.54 -19.64
C ASP A 69 -8.03 0.83 -19.03
N GLN A 70 -7.88 -0.41 -18.56
CA GLN A 70 -8.95 -1.11 -17.83
C GLN A 70 -9.21 -0.51 -16.45
N ALA A 71 -8.13 -0.15 -15.74
CA ALA A 71 -8.22 0.45 -14.41
C ALA A 71 -8.95 1.79 -14.47
N ILE A 72 -8.68 2.64 -15.48
CA ILE A 72 -9.39 3.92 -15.58
C ILE A 72 -10.88 3.72 -15.83
N GLN A 73 -11.30 2.81 -16.73
CA GLN A 73 -12.74 2.56 -16.94
C GLN A 73 -13.42 2.10 -15.66
N LYS A 74 -12.76 1.24 -14.87
CA LYS A 74 -13.29 0.78 -13.58
C LYS A 74 -13.41 1.92 -12.56
N LEU A 75 -12.40 2.78 -12.47
CA LEU A 75 -12.37 3.90 -11.54
C LEU A 75 -13.35 5.02 -11.93
N LYS A 76 -13.70 5.18 -13.20
CA LYS A 76 -14.77 6.10 -13.61
C LYS A 76 -16.11 5.74 -12.99
N THR A 77 -16.41 4.44 -12.94
CA THR A 77 -17.67 3.91 -12.43
C THR A 77 -17.67 3.67 -10.93
N SER A 78 -16.52 3.78 -10.24
CA SER A 78 -16.47 3.61 -8.79
C SER A 78 -17.14 4.80 -8.09
N GLY A 79 -17.97 4.49 -7.10
CA GLY A 79 -18.62 5.46 -6.24
C GLY A 79 -17.69 6.00 -5.15
N LEU A 80 -18.07 7.15 -4.62
CA LEU A 80 -17.53 7.83 -3.47
C LEU A 80 -18.69 8.07 -2.50
N GLU A 81 -18.74 7.32 -1.41
CA GLU A 81 -19.88 7.33 -0.48
C GLU A 81 -19.96 8.58 0.40
N ASN A 82 -18.93 9.43 0.43
CA ASN A 82 -18.93 10.72 1.14
C ASN A 82 -19.39 10.65 2.62
N LYS A 83 -19.27 9.49 3.25
CA LYS A 83 -19.56 9.25 4.68
C LYS A 83 -18.32 9.45 5.52
N VAL A 84 -18.50 10.09 6.68
CA VAL A 84 -17.43 10.30 7.66
C VAL A 84 -17.83 9.71 9.00
N TYR A 85 -16.95 8.85 9.52
CA TYR A 85 -17.05 8.21 10.81
C TYR A 85 -15.97 8.72 11.76
N VAL A 86 -16.30 8.86 13.04
CA VAL A 86 -15.32 8.98 14.13
C VAL A 86 -15.49 7.76 15.03
N GLY A 87 -14.49 6.89 15.05
CA GLY A 87 -14.65 5.56 15.62
C GLY A 87 -15.76 4.78 14.90
N GLN A 88 -16.78 4.34 15.62
CA GLN A 88 -17.94 3.62 15.08
C GLN A 88 -19.12 4.55 14.71
N GLN A 89 -19.04 5.83 15.07
CA GLN A 89 -20.15 6.76 14.91
C GLN A 89 -20.07 7.49 13.57
N GLN A 90 -21.10 7.37 12.74
CA GLN A 90 -21.28 8.21 11.56
C GLN A 90 -21.65 9.63 11.99
N ILE A 91 -20.88 10.63 11.56
CA ILE A 91 -21.11 12.03 11.93
C ILE A 91 -21.54 12.89 10.75
N LEU A 92 -21.17 12.49 9.53
CA LEU A 92 -21.52 13.16 8.28
C LEU A 92 -21.93 12.12 7.23
N ASP A 93 -22.98 12.43 6.48
CA ASP A 93 -23.53 11.62 5.39
C ASP A 93 -23.97 12.56 4.27
N GLU A 94 -23.08 12.77 3.32
CA GLU A 94 -23.35 13.59 2.14
C GLU A 94 -23.72 12.69 0.96
N LYS A 95 -24.37 13.27 -0.06
CA LYS A 95 -24.78 12.51 -1.24
C LYS A 95 -23.59 11.79 -1.88
N ASP A 96 -23.74 10.49 -2.12
CA ASP A 96 -22.79 9.69 -2.89
C ASP A 96 -22.53 10.32 -4.27
N THR A 97 -21.26 10.38 -4.65
CA THR A 97 -20.83 10.87 -5.96
C THR A 97 -20.07 9.79 -6.70
N GLN A 98 -19.94 9.92 -8.02
CA GLN A 98 -18.95 9.12 -8.74
C GLN A 98 -17.57 9.73 -8.57
N MET A 99 -16.53 8.93 -8.75
CA MET A 99 -15.17 9.43 -8.68
C MET A 99 -14.86 10.47 -9.76
N GLU A 100 -15.68 10.59 -10.83
CA GLU A 100 -15.55 11.55 -11.94
C GLU A 100 -14.18 11.56 -12.64
N LEU A 101 -13.44 10.44 -12.58
CA LEU A 101 -12.23 10.31 -13.37
C LEU A 101 -12.56 10.41 -14.87
N THR A 102 -11.66 10.97 -15.66
CA THR A 102 -11.84 11.08 -17.11
C THR A 102 -10.63 10.55 -17.84
N GLU A 103 -10.71 10.38 -19.16
CA GLU A 103 -9.53 9.99 -19.96
C GLU A 103 -8.34 10.95 -19.80
N LYS A 104 -8.59 12.20 -19.39
CA LYS A 104 -7.54 13.17 -19.07
C LYS A 104 -6.67 12.74 -17.88
N ASP A 105 -7.17 11.85 -17.02
CA ASP A 105 -6.45 11.32 -15.86
C ASP A 105 -5.68 10.03 -16.16
N LEU A 106 -5.81 9.45 -17.38
CA LEU A 106 -5.07 8.26 -17.79
C LEU A 106 -3.55 8.38 -17.64
N PRO A 107 -2.90 9.52 -17.93
CA PRO A 107 -1.48 9.69 -17.66
C PRO A 107 -1.12 9.49 -16.18
N LYS A 108 -2.00 9.90 -15.25
CA LYS A 108 -1.81 9.71 -13.81
C LYS A 108 -1.91 8.22 -13.45
N VAL A 109 -2.91 7.51 -13.98
CA VAL A 109 -3.05 6.05 -13.78
C VAL A 109 -1.85 5.30 -14.36
N LYS A 110 -1.36 5.66 -15.55
CA LYS A 110 -0.15 5.08 -16.15
C LYS A 110 1.09 5.34 -15.30
N LYS A 111 1.20 6.52 -14.67
CA LYS A 111 2.28 6.82 -13.73
C LYS A 111 2.23 5.92 -12.49
N LEU A 112 1.03 5.68 -11.94
CA LEU A 112 0.85 4.72 -10.85
C LEU A 112 1.26 3.31 -11.27
N LEU A 113 0.86 2.88 -12.48
CA LEU A 113 1.22 1.58 -13.02
C LEU A 113 2.73 1.39 -13.17
N LYS A 114 3.46 2.42 -13.61
CA LYS A 114 4.93 2.39 -13.66
C LYS A 114 5.56 2.38 -12.26
N SER A 115 4.96 3.07 -11.29
CA SER A 115 5.53 3.22 -9.93
C SER A 115 5.51 1.94 -9.09
N GLN A 116 4.64 0.99 -9.41
CA GLN A 116 4.55 -0.32 -8.73
C GLN A 116 5.43 -1.39 -9.39
N TRP A 117 6.04 -1.10 -10.55
CA TRP A 117 6.66 -2.14 -11.38
C TRP A 117 7.71 -2.89 -10.57
N THR A 118 7.62 -4.22 -10.63
CA THR A 118 8.53 -5.15 -9.96
C THR A 118 9.00 -6.19 -10.97
N PHE A 119 10.22 -6.69 -10.82
CA PHE A 119 10.75 -7.72 -11.73
C PHE A 119 10.08 -9.08 -11.51
N PHE A 120 9.75 -9.41 -10.26
CA PHE A 120 8.98 -10.60 -9.88
C PHE A 120 7.58 -10.22 -9.39
N PRO A 121 6.54 -11.04 -9.64
CA PRO A 121 5.18 -10.75 -9.23
C PRO A 121 5.11 -10.49 -7.73
N SER A 122 4.46 -9.38 -7.34
CA SER A 122 4.30 -9.01 -5.93
C SER A 122 2.85 -9.21 -5.48
N SER A 123 2.69 -9.94 -4.37
CA SER A 123 1.42 -10.05 -3.63
C SER A 123 1.29 -9.02 -2.51
N LYS A 124 2.21 -8.05 -2.40
CA LYS A 124 2.13 -7.02 -1.37
C LYS A 124 0.92 -6.12 -1.62
N GLU A 125 0.15 -5.88 -0.56
CA GLU A 125 -0.94 -4.91 -0.59
C GLU A 125 -0.39 -3.50 -0.76
N LYS A 126 -0.98 -2.75 -1.69
CA LYS A 126 -0.63 -1.35 -1.92
C LYS A 126 -1.85 -0.57 -2.35
N ASN A 127 -2.16 0.49 -1.61
CA ASN A 127 -3.24 1.41 -1.92
C ASN A 127 -2.65 2.73 -2.43
N TYR A 128 -3.11 3.16 -3.60
CA TYR A 128 -2.74 4.42 -4.20
C TYR A 128 -3.89 5.41 -4.11
N SER A 129 -3.56 6.70 -4.11
CA SER A 129 -4.54 7.78 -4.04
C SER A 129 -4.58 8.55 -5.36
N LEU A 130 -5.78 8.73 -5.91
CA LEU A 130 -6.00 9.47 -7.14
C LEU A 130 -7.39 10.13 -7.16
N LEU A 131 -7.49 11.42 -6.91
CA LEU A 131 -8.73 12.16 -7.11
C LEU A 131 -8.64 13.05 -8.36
N PRO A 132 -9.71 13.17 -9.15
CA PRO A 132 -9.82 14.25 -10.11
C PRO A 132 -10.02 15.57 -9.39
N GLU A 133 -9.70 16.65 -10.09
CA GLU A 133 -9.63 18.01 -9.53
C GLU A 133 -10.95 18.45 -8.89
N LYS A 134 -12.08 18.19 -9.55
CA LYS A 134 -13.42 18.53 -9.05
C LYS A 134 -13.76 17.81 -7.75
N ALA A 135 -13.60 16.50 -7.72
CA ALA A 135 -13.85 15.70 -6.52
C ALA A 135 -12.93 16.12 -5.37
N ASN A 136 -11.66 16.43 -5.68
CA ASN A 136 -10.72 16.95 -4.69
C ASN A 136 -11.15 18.32 -4.15
N GLN A 137 -11.64 19.22 -5.00
CA GLN A 137 -12.13 20.53 -4.57
C GLN A 137 -13.34 20.39 -3.63
N TYR A 138 -14.36 19.62 -4.02
CA TYR A 138 -15.53 19.38 -3.17
C TYR A 138 -15.15 18.79 -1.81
N ARG A 139 -14.26 17.78 -1.79
CA ARG A 139 -13.84 17.13 -0.54
C ARG A 139 -12.90 17.99 0.31
N SER A 140 -12.02 18.77 -0.30
CA SER A 140 -11.04 19.59 0.42
C SER A 140 -11.66 20.86 1.00
N GLU A 141 -12.69 21.40 0.36
CA GLU A 141 -13.33 22.66 0.77
C GLU A 141 -14.68 22.39 1.44
N THR A 142 -15.64 21.84 0.71
CA THR A 142 -17.04 21.72 1.17
C THR A 142 -17.19 20.70 2.27
N MET A 143 -16.82 19.44 2.03
CA MET A 143 -16.97 18.39 3.06
C MET A 143 -16.11 18.65 4.28
N LYS A 144 -14.90 19.19 4.10
CA LYS A 144 -14.00 19.53 5.21
C LYS A 144 -14.63 20.56 6.13
N LYS A 145 -15.24 21.60 5.56
CA LYS A 145 -15.95 22.63 6.31
C LYS A 145 -17.17 22.06 7.05
N LEU A 146 -17.98 21.25 6.38
CA LEU A 146 -19.15 20.60 7.00
C LEU A 146 -18.74 19.69 8.18
N LEU A 147 -17.65 18.95 8.01
CA LEU A 147 -17.07 18.13 9.08
C LEU A 147 -16.62 18.98 10.27
N GLU A 148 -15.91 20.08 10.03
CA GLU A 148 -15.46 21.00 11.08
C GLU A 148 -16.66 21.57 11.87
N GLU A 149 -17.66 22.11 11.17
CA GLU A 149 -18.87 22.67 11.78
C GLU A 149 -19.62 21.61 12.60
N LYS A 150 -19.72 20.38 12.08
CA LYS A 150 -20.35 19.26 12.78
C LYS A 150 -19.61 18.89 14.05
N LEU A 151 -18.28 18.75 14.00
CA LEU A 151 -17.46 18.42 15.16
C LEU A 151 -17.52 19.52 16.23
N LEU A 152 -17.45 20.79 15.82
CA LEU A 152 -17.61 21.93 16.73
C LEU A 152 -18.99 21.96 17.38
N SER A 153 -20.05 21.63 16.63
CA SER A 153 -21.39 21.51 17.20
C SER A 153 -21.48 20.40 18.23
N MET A 154 -20.93 19.21 17.94
CA MET A 154 -20.94 18.07 18.85
C MET A 154 -20.12 18.37 20.13
N ASN A 155 -19.02 19.10 20.02
CA ASN A 155 -18.20 19.47 21.17
C ASN A 155 -18.90 20.40 22.17
N LYS A 156 -19.95 21.13 21.78
CA LYS A 156 -20.74 21.96 22.70
C LYS A 156 -21.45 21.13 23.77
N ASP A 157 -21.84 19.90 23.42
CA ASP A 157 -22.55 18.99 24.31
C ASP A 157 -21.60 18.03 25.06
N LEU A 158 -20.29 18.09 24.78
CA LEU A 158 -19.28 17.20 25.34
C LEU A 158 -18.45 17.90 26.42
N LYS A 159 -18.10 17.13 27.46
CA LYS A 159 -17.27 17.62 28.57
C LYS A 159 -15.83 17.80 28.12
N ALA A 160 -15.28 19.01 28.29
CA ALA A 160 -13.88 19.29 28.04
C ALA A 160 -12.96 18.56 29.05
N PRO A 161 -11.76 18.12 28.62
CA PRO A 161 -10.75 17.64 29.54
C PRO A 161 -10.30 18.79 30.46
N GLN A 162 -10.00 18.48 31.71
CA GLN A 162 -9.50 19.45 32.68
C GLN A 162 -8.23 18.92 33.31
N ASP A 163 -7.17 19.72 33.26
CA ASP A 163 -5.91 19.36 33.90
C ASP A 163 -6.00 19.48 35.43
N ALA A 164 -5.15 18.71 36.10
CA ALA A 164 -4.92 18.88 37.52
C ALA A 164 -4.30 20.27 37.78
N MET A 165 -4.84 21.01 38.75
CA MET A 165 -4.37 22.34 39.11
C MET A 165 -4.02 22.39 40.59
N ALA A 166 -2.88 23.00 40.91
CA ALA A 166 -2.54 23.33 42.29
C ALA A 166 -3.05 24.74 42.62
N LYS A 167 -3.74 24.88 43.76
CA LYS A 167 -4.21 26.17 44.28
C LYS A 167 -3.81 26.31 45.75
N LEU A 168 -3.50 27.53 46.19
CA LEU A 168 -3.21 27.83 47.58
C LEU A 168 -4.46 28.41 48.24
N GLU A 169 -5.08 27.65 49.15
CA GLU A 169 -6.26 28.10 49.90
C GLU A 169 -5.95 28.04 51.39
N GLN A 170 -6.15 29.17 52.09
CA GLN A 170 -5.93 29.29 53.54
C GLN A 170 -4.53 28.80 54.00
N GLY A 171 -3.50 29.08 53.20
CA GLY A 171 -2.11 28.68 53.50
C GLY A 171 -1.78 27.21 53.24
N LYS A 172 -2.69 26.43 52.65
CA LYS A 172 -2.48 25.03 52.26
C LYS A 172 -2.54 24.86 50.75
N VAL A 173 -1.62 24.07 50.20
CA VAL A 173 -1.65 23.70 48.78
C VAL A 173 -2.67 22.59 48.58
N ILE A 174 -3.68 22.84 47.75
CA ILE A 174 -4.72 21.90 47.34
C ILE A 174 -4.51 21.57 45.86
N ILE A 175 -4.46 20.27 45.54
CA ILE A 175 -4.30 19.79 44.16
C ILE A 175 -5.64 19.23 43.68
N SER A 176 -6.22 19.81 42.64
CA SER A 176 -7.39 19.25 41.96
C SER A 176 -6.97 18.06 41.09
N LYS A 177 -7.81 17.03 41.01
CA LYS A 177 -7.58 15.91 40.10
C LYS A 177 -7.85 16.33 38.66
N SER A 178 -7.14 15.73 37.71
CA SER A 178 -7.50 15.83 36.31
C SER A 178 -8.82 15.13 36.04
N VAL A 179 -9.52 15.61 35.02
CA VAL A 179 -10.78 15.03 34.54
C VAL A 179 -10.62 14.75 33.06
N GLU A 180 -10.85 13.49 32.70
CA GLU A 180 -10.85 13.07 31.30
C GLU A 180 -12.05 13.72 30.57
N GLY A 181 -11.75 14.31 29.42
CA GLY A 181 -12.73 14.92 28.53
C GLY A 181 -13.26 13.93 27.51
N LYS A 182 -14.39 14.27 26.89
CA LYS A 182 -14.95 13.53 25.75
C LYS A 182 -15.00 14.37 24.47
N GLN A 183 -14.53 15.61 24.53
CA GLN A 183 -14.49 16.48 23.35
C GLN A 183 -13.55 15.92 22.28
N TYR A 184 -13.98 16.03 21.04
CA TYR A 184 -13.18 15.70 19.89
C TYR A 184 -12.07 16.72 19.68
N ASP A 185 -10.86 16.25 19.41
CA ASP A 185 -9.79 17.09 18.86
C ASP A 185 -10.07 17.36 17.37
N VAL A 186 -10.76 18.47 17.10
CA VAL A 186 -11.17 18.87 15.75
C VAL A 186 -9.96 19.01 14.83
N THR A 187 -8.86 19.59 15.30
CA THR A 187 -7.67 19.81 14.49
C THR A 187 -7.03 18.49 14.08
N SER A 188 -6.89 17.53 15.01
CA SER A 188 -6.36 16.21 14.70
C SER A 188 -7.27 15.42 13.76
N LEU A 189 -8.59 15.49 13.96
CA LEU A 189 -9.56 14.82 13.09
C LEU A 189 -9.56 15.39 11.66
N LEU A 190 -9.49 16.72 11.49
CA LEU A 190 -9.39 17.34 10.17
C LEU A 190 -8.06 17.00 9.47
N LYS A 191 -6.97 16.84 10.23
CA LYS A 191 -5.69 16.38 9.69
C LYS A 191 -5.74 14.92 9.25
N ASP A 192 -6.48 14.07 9.97
CA ASP A 192 -6.70 12.68 9.56
C ASP A 192 -7.62 12.60 8.33
N TYR A 193 -8.65 13.46 8.28
CA TYR A 193 -9.52 13.61 7.11
C TYR A 193 -8.71 13.94 5.85
N ASP A 194 -7.78 14.90 5.91
CA ASP A 194 -6.93 15.26 4.77
C ASP A 194 -6.11 14.08 4.22
N LYS A 195 -5.73 13.13 5.08
CA LYS A 195 -5.01 11.91 4.71
C LYS A 195 -5.90 10.82 4.13
N GLN A 196 -7.22 10.94 4.27
CA GLN A 196 -8.18 9.90 3.90
C GLN A 196 -9.21 10.37 2.87
N LYS A 197 -9.19 11.65 2.48
CA LYS A 197 -10.14 12.26 1.53
C LYS A 197 -10.26 11.57 0.16
N TYR A 198 -9.39 10.64 -0.19
CA TYR A 198 -9.45 9.86 -1.43
C TYR A 198 -10.16 8.51 -1.29
N LYS A 199 -10.47 8.07 -0.06
CA LYS A 199 -11.18 6.82 0.22
C LYS A 199 -12.68 6.96 -0.04
N SER A 200 -13.37 5.86 -0.36
CA SER A 200 -14.84 5.93 -0.52
C SER A 200 -15.51 6.38 0.77
N GLU A 201 -15.20 5.68 1.87
CA GLU A 201 -15.59 6.00 3.23
C GLU A 201 -14.40 6.55 4.04
N ILE A 202 -14.66 7.50 4.94
CA ILE A 202 -13.62 8.14 5.74
C ILE A 202 -13.80 7.75 7.21
N HIS A 203 -12.84 7.00 7.73
CA HIS A 203 -12.83 6.51 9.11
C HIS A 203 -11.77 7.25 9.91
N LEU A 204 -12.19 8.29 10.62
CA LEU A 204 -11.29 9.13 11.41
C LEU A 204 -10.94 8.46 12.73
N LYS A 205 -9.66 8.49 13.06
CA LYS A 205 -9.17 8.02 14.35
C LYS A 205 -9.34 9.13 15.38
N SER A 206 -10.19 8.90 16.37
CA SER A 206 -10.17 9.72 17.58
C SER A 206 -8.81 9.55 18.24
N ALA A 207 -8.16 10.68 18.58
CA ALA A 207 -7.06 10.71 19.52
C ALA A 207 -7.56 10.39 20.94
#